data_AF-A0A3R7BD67-F1
#
_entry.id   AF-A0A3R7BD67-F1
#
_cell.length_a   1.000
_cell.length_b   1.000
_cell.length_c   1.000
_cell.angle_alpha   90.00
_cell.angle_beta   90.00
_cell.angle_gamma   90.00
#
_symmetry.space_group_name_H-M   'P 1'
#
loop_
_entity.id
_entity.type
_entity.pdbx_description
1 polymer ?
#
loop_
_entity_poly.entity_id
_entity_poly.type
_entity_poly.pdbx_seq_one_letter_code
_entity_poly.pdbx_strand_id
1 'polypeptide(L)' 'MTLIDKEARYIQPTYTRQPITLTRSSGTRVWDADGNEYIDCLAGIAVNVCGHRPHVDNHKK' A
#
# COMPACT_ATOMS: atom_id res chain seq x y z
N MET A 1 19.90 7.26 3.30
CA MET A 1 19.37 5.91 3.60
C MET A 1 17.91 5.90 3.23
N THR A 2 17.55 5.12 2.20
CA THR A 2 16.19 4.99 1.65
C THR A 2 15.30 4.18 2.59
N LEU A 3 13.99 4.12 2.32
CA LEU A 3 13.10 3.25 3.12
C LEU A 3 13.42 1.76 2.90
N ILE A 4 13.81 1.40 1.69
CA ILE A 4 14.26 0.04 1.32
C ILE A 4 15.55 -0.33 2.08
N ASP A 5 16.51 0.59 2.20
CA ASP A 5 17.73 0.34 2.99
C ASP A 5 17.41 0.11 4.48
N LYS A 6 16.41 0.83 5.02
CA LYS A 6 15.94 0.65 6.40
C LYS A 6 15.25 -0.69 6.57
N GLU A 7 14.40 -1.08 5.62
CA GLU A 7 13.75 -2.39 5.60
C GLU A 7 14.80 -3.51 5.66
N ALA A 8 15.82 -3.48 4.79
CA ALA A 8 16.87 -4.49 4.74
C ALA A 8 17.68 -4.59 6.03
N ARG A 9 17.83 -3.48 6.77
CA ARG A 9 18.57 -3.46 8.05
C ARG A 9 17.78 -4.05 9.21
N TYR A 10 16.47 -3.85 9.24
CA TYR A 10 15.65 -4.13 10.42
C TYR A 10 14.63 -5.26 10.23
N ILE A 11 14.36 -5.68 8.99
CA ILE A 11 13.35 -6.70 8.67
C ILE A 11 14.04 -7.91 8.05
N GLN A 12 13.76 -9.09 8.59
CA GLN A 12 14.26 -10.35 8.04
C GLN A 12 13.62 -10.62 6.65
N PRO A 13 14.39 -11.03 5.63
CA PRO A 13 13.89 -11.23 4.27
C PRO A 13 13.17 -12.57 4.10
N THR A 14 12.03 -12.76 4.78
CA THR A 14 11.20 -13.97 4.66
C THR A 14 10.30 -13.98 3.44
N TYR A 15 10.04 -12.81 2.84
CA TYR A 15 9.21 -12.64 1.66
C TYR A 15 9.94 -11.80 0.62
N THR A 16 9.78 -12.15 -0.66
CA THR A 16 10.20 -11.32 -1.78
C THR A 16 9.36 -10.06 -1.81
N ARG A 17 9.99 -8.89 -1.72
CA ARG A 17 9.30 -7.59 -1.79
C ARG A 17 9.65 -6.88 -3.10
N GLN A 18 8.65 -6.18 -3.65
CA GLN A 18 8.85 -5.32 -4.81
C GLN A 18 9.63 -4.06 -4.38
N PRO A 19 10.53 -3.52 -5.21
CA PRO A 19 11.32 -2.33 -4.89
C PRO A 19 10.49 -1.03 -5.03
N ILE A 20 9.28 -1.01 -4.46
CA ILE A 20 8.35 0.12 -4.48
C ILE A 20 7.97 0.49 -3.05
N THR A 21 7.96 1.78 -2.77
CA THR A 21 7.55 2.32 -1.46
C THR A 21 6.23 3.05 -1.61
N LEU A 22 5.12 2.41 -1.25
CA LEU A 22 3.79 3.02 -1.29
C LEU A 22 3.58 3.95 -0.10
N THR A 23 3.16 5.19 -0.34
CA THR A 23 2.99 6.23 0.70
C THR A 23 1.54 6.66 0.88
N ARG A 24 0.70 6.52 -0.15
CA ARG A 24 -0.72 6.91 -0.14
C ARG A 24 -1.57 5.91 -0.90
N SER A 25 -2.83 5.78 -0.51
CA SER A 25 -3.83 4.98 -1.20
C SER A 25 -5.23 5.57 -1.07
N SER A 26 -6.09 5.31 -2.06
CA SER A 26 -7.50 5.72 -2.10
C SER A 26 -8.27 4.86 -3.10
N GLY A 27 -9.24 4.10 -2.63
CA GLY A 27 -9.99 3.16 -3.47
C GLY A 27 -9.07 2.13 -4.11
N THR A 28 -9.05 2.06 -5.44
CA THR A 28 -8.20 1.12 -6.20
C THR A 28 -6.82 1.68 -6.57
N ARG A 29 -6.52 2.94 -6.20
CA ARG A 29 -5.29 3.64 -6.60
C ARG A 29 -4.32 3.74 -5.43
N VAL A 30 -3.04 3.60 -5.73
CA VAL A 30 -1.92 3.77 -4.78
C VAL A 30 -0.84 4.66 -5.40
N TRP A 31 -0.11 5.38 -4.55
CA TRP A 31 0.98 6.24 -4.97
C TRP A 31 2.27 5.87 -4.24
N ASP A 32 3.39 5.88 -4.97
CA ASP A 32 4.70 5.68 -4.38
C ASP A 32 5.25 6.95 -3.70
N ALA A 33 6.50 6.90 -3.23
CA ALA A 33 7.16 8.04 -2.61
C ALA A 33 7.58 9.13 -3.60
N ASP A 34 7.69 8.80 -4.88
CA ASP A 34 8.07 9.72 -5.96
C ASP A 34 6.84 10.39 -6.62
N GLY A 35 5.63 9.95 -6.25
CA GLY A 35 4.36 10.50 -6.73
C GLY A 35 3.75 9.75 -7.91
N ASN A 36 4.34 8.63 -8.35
CA ASN A 36 3.79 7.82 -9.41
C ASN A 36 2.50 7.12 -8.94
N GLU A 37 1.50 7.06 -9.81
CA GLU A 37 0.21 6.44 -9.54
C GLU A 37 0.10 5.05 -10.17
N TYR A 38 -0.43 4.10 -9.39
CA TYR A 38 -0.63 2.72 -9.81
C TYR A 38 -2.04 2.23 -9.46
N ILE A 39 -2.51 1.24 -10.20
CA ILE A 39 -3.74 0.49 -9.89
C ILE A 39 -3.36 -0.74 -9.05
N ASP A 40 -4.01 -0.93 -7.90
CA ASP A 40 -3.83 -2.13 -7.07
C ASP A 40 -4.63 -3.31 -7.64
N CYS A 41 -3.94 -4.18 -8.38
CA CYS A 41 -4.48 -5.42 -8.92
C CYS A 41 -4.31 -6.63 -7.98
N LEU A 42 -3.62 -6.47 -6.85
CA LEU A 42 -3.45 -7.54 -5.86
C LEU A 42 -4.58 -7.50 -4.81
N ALA A 43 -5.11 -6.31 -4.53
CA ALA A 43 -6.12 -6.06 -3.50
C ALA A 43 -5.75 -6.66 -2.14
N GLY A 44 -4.45 -6.71 -1.82
CA GLY A 44 -3.94 -7.32 -0.59
C GLY A 44 -4.33 -8.80 -0.41
N ILE A 45 -4.28 -9.60 -1.48
CA ILE A 45 -4.81 -10.99 -1.47
C ILE A 45 -6.30 -10.96 -1.07
N ALA A 46 -7.08 -10.16 -1.81
CA ALA A 46 -8.52 -9.91 -1.62
C ALA A 46 -8.94 -9.22 -0.30
N VAL A 47 -8.01 -8.88 0.61
CA VAL A 47 -8.34 -8.15 1.85
C VAL A 47 -8.90 -6.75 1.58
N ASN A 48 -8.41 -6.08 0.54
CA ASN A 48 -8.79 -4.72 0.17
C ASN A 48 -9.84 -4.70 -0.96
N VAL A 49 -10.72 -5.69 -1.03
CA VAL A 49 -11.73 -5.80 -2.09
C VAL A 49 -12.70 -4.61 -2.13
N CYS A 50 -12.99 -4.00 -0.97
CA CYS A 50 -13.79 -2.77 -0.87
C CYS A 50 -12.98 -1.50 -1.21
N GLY A 51 -11.73 -1.64 -1.64
CA GLY A 51 -10.79 -0.57 -1.87
C GLY A 51 -9.99 -0.19 -0.63
N HIS A 52 -8.86 0.49 -0.84
CA HIS A 52 -8.06 1.09 0.21
C HIS A 52 -8.79 2.29 0.82
N ARG A 53 -8.84 2.33 2.15
CA ARG A 53 -9.44 3.43 2.93
C ARG A 53 -10.85 3.78 2.41
N PRO A 54 -11.78 2.81 2.38
CA PRO A 54 -13.11 3.04 1.86
C PRO A 54 -13.78 4.18 2.65
N HIS A 55 -14.57 4.99 1.96
CA HIS A 55 -15.39 5.99 2.61
C HIS A 55 -16.37 5.29 3.56
N VAL A 56 -16.33 5.66 4.83
CA VAL A 56 -17.31 5.17 5.81
C VAL A 56 -18.30 6.29 6.02
N ASP A 57 -19.45 6.16 5.36
CA ASP A 57 -20.62 6.98 5.67
C ASP A 57 -21.09 6.63 7.09
N ASN A 58 -20.71 7.45 8.06
CA ASN A 58 -21.22 7.34 9.43
C ASN A 58 -22.67 7.85 9.46
N HIS A 59 -23.59 7.10 8.85
CA HIS A 59 -25.02 7.22 9.13
C HIS A 59 -25.27 6.70 10.55
N LYS A 60 -25.01 7.54 11.55
CA LYS A 60 -25.49 7.33 12.92
C LYS A 60 -27.01 7.18 12.84
N LYS A 61 -27.51 6.00 13.21
CA LYS A 61 -28.89 5.84 13.67
C LYS A 61 -28.99 6.38 15.09
#